data_AF-A0A8J7SL85-F1
#
_entry.id   AF-A0A8J7SL85-F1
#
_cell.length_a   1.000
_cell.length_b   1.000
_cell.length_c   1.000
_cell.angle_alpha   90.00
_cell.angle_beta   90.00
_cell.angle_gamma   90.00
#
_symmetry.space_group_name_H-M   'P 1'
#
loop_
_entity.id
_entity.type
_entity.pdbx_description
1 polymer ?
#
loop_
_entity_poly.entity_id
_entity_poly.type
_entity_poly.pdbx_seq_one_letter_code
_entity_poly.pdbx_strand_id
1 'polypeptide(L)'
;MSSSPSKTFRTAARSKPDRPAPFSIRLSAKERAYLERKAGTRPLGRYIRGKLLGDEEAPRKAARAPTIDYAMLGQVLGVLGKSELATHLCLLATAVEGGRLEMEKQDRAALREACEDVREVRALLVSALGLKSGGSP
;
A
#
# COMPACT_ATOMS: atom_id res chain seq x y z
N MET A 1 -25.88 -44.08 -23.31
CA MET A 1 -25.84 -42.92 -22.39
C MET A 1 -24.69 -43.11 -21.42
N SER A 2 -23.63 -42.31 -21.52
CA SER A 2 -22.93 -41.72 -20.36
C SER A 2 -21.72 -40.95 -20.89
N SER A 3 -21.95 -39.66 -21.17
CA SER A 3 -20.92 -38.68 -21.50
C SER A 3 -20.15 -38.38 -20.22
N SER A 4 -18.84 -38.67 -20.18
CA SER A 4 -17.95 -38.18 -19.13
C SER A 4 -17.66 -36.68 -19.34
N PRO A 5 -18.03 -35.78 -18.41
CA PRO A 5 -17.65 -34.39 -18.50
C PRO A 5 -16.42 -34.15 -17.61
N SER A 6 -15.22 -34.23 -18.17
CA SER A 6 -13.97 -33.86 -17.47
C SER A 6 -13.19 -32.80 -18.24
N LYS A 7 -13.85 -31.68 -18.56
CA LYS A 7 -13.18 -30.49 -19.13
C LYS A 7 -13.76 -29.19 -18.60
N THR A 8 -13.59 -28.88 -17.32
CA THR A 8 -14.05 -27.58 -16.79
C THR A 8 -13.18 -26.99 -15.68
N PHE A 9 -11.86 -27.22 -15.66
CA PHE A 9 -10.97 -26.47 -14.75
C PHE A 9 -9.58 -26.22 -15.35
N ARG A 10 -9.46 -25.49 -16.46
CA ARG A 10 -8.11 -25.07 -16.89
C ARG A 10 -8.03 -23.86 -17.81
N THR A 11 -8.57 -22.71 -17.38
CA THR A 11 -8.27 -21.46 -18.10
C THR A 11 -8.24 -20.23 -17.20
N ALA A 12 -7.10 -19.97 -16.54
CA ALA A 12 -6.80 -18.66 -15.96
C ALA A 12 -5.29 -18.36 -15.81
N ALA A 13 -4.40 -19.08 -16.48
CA ALA A 13 -2.97 -18.72 -16.51
C ALA A 13 -2.70 -17.92 -17.78
N ARG A 14 -2.66 -16.58 -17.68
CA ARG A 14 -2.09 -15.74 -18.74
C ARG A 14 -0.69 -16.29 -19.08
N SER A 15 -0.41 -16.50 -20.36
CA SER A 15 0.93 -16.86 -20.82
C SER A 15 1.90 -15.77 -20.34
N LYS A 16 2.91 -16.16 -19.55
CA LYS A 16 3.97 -15.23 -19.19
C LYS A 16 4.67 -14.81 -20.50
N PRO A 17 4.98 -13.51 -20.68
CA PRO A 17 5.74 -13.09 -21.84
C PRO A 17 7.05 -13.88 -21.89
N ASP A 18 7.38 -14.41 -23.06
CA ASP A 18 8.62 -15.13 -23.29
C ASP A 18 9.78 -14.16 -23.04
N ARG A 19 10.59 -14.47 -22.03
CA ARG A 19 11.74 -13.64 -21.63
C ARG A 19 12.98 -14.50 -21.81
N PRO A 20 14.03 -13.97 -22.48
CA PRO A 20 15.28 -14.70 -22.59
C PRO A 20 15.80 -15.02 -21.18
N ALA A 21 16.34 -16.23 -21.03
CA ALA A 21 16.96 -16.66 -19.79
C ALA A 21 18.09 -15.70 -19.38
N PRO A 22 18.31 -15.49 -18.07
CA PRO A 22 19.38 -14.61 -17.62
C PRO A 22 20.77 -15.13 -18.06
N PHE A 23 21.63 -14.21 -18.48
CA PHE A 23 23.02 -14.53 -18.81
C PHE A 23 23.81 -14.84 -17.52
N SER A 24 24.34 -16.06 -17.43
CA SER A 24 25.12 -16.52 -16.28
C SER A 24 26.61 -16.37 -16.55
N ILE A 25 27.31 -15.60 -15.71
CA ILE A 25 28.77 -15.41 -15.79
C ILE A 25 29.41 -16.09 -14.60
N ARG A 26 30.41 -16.95 -14.85
CA ARG A 26 31.26 -17.51 -13.79
C ARG A 26 32.31 -16.49 -13.40
N LEU A 27 32.44 -16.23 -12.11
CA LEU A 27 33.46 -15.36 -11.54
C LEU A 27 34.31 -16.16 -10.56
N SER A 28 35.62 -16.02 -10.63
CA SER A 28 36.51 -16.46 -9.57
C SER A 28 36.29 -15.62 -8.30
N ALA A 29 36.75 -16.12 -7.14
CA ALA A 29 36.62 -15.41 -5.87
C ALA A 29 37.27 -14.01 -5.91
N LYS A 30 38.42 -13.87 -6.59
CA LYS A 30 39.13 -12.59 -6.72
C LYS A 30 38.36 -11.59 -7.58
N GLU A 31 37.82 -12.03 -8.70
CA GLU A 31 37.04 -11.17 -9.61
C GLU A 31 35.74 -10.72 -8.96
N ARG A 32 35.05 -11.62 -8.27
CA ARG A 32 33.84 -11.29 -7.52
C ARG A 32 34.11 -10.24 -6.44
N ALA A 33 35.13 -10.43 -5.62
CA ALA A 33 35.50 -9.48 -4.57
C ALA A 33 35.89 -8.10 -5.15
N TYR A 34 36.59 -8.08 -6.29
CA TYR A 34 36.91 -6.84 -7.00
C TYR A 34 35.65 -6.10 -7.46
N LEU A 35 34.69 -6.81 -8.03
CA LEU A 35 33.44 -6.22 -8.50
C LEU A 35 32.54 -5.76 -7.34
N GLU A 36 32.49 -6.50 -6.23
CA GLU A 36 31.75 -6.11 -5.03
C GLU A 36 32.32 -4.82 -4.41
N ARG A 37 33.66 -4.68 -4.33
CA ARG A 37 34.30 -3.43 -3.90
C ARG A 37 33.94 -2.25 -4.80
N LYS A 38 33.92 -2.46 -6.13
CA LYS A 38 33.54 -1.40 -7.08
C LYS A 38 32.04 -1.09 -7.08
N ALA A 39 31.19 -2.07 -6.74
CA ALA A 39 29.75 -1.89 -6.67
C ALA A 39 29.32 -1.05 -5.45
N GLY A 40 30.11 -1.06 -4.37
CA GLY A 40 29.85 -0.30 -3.16
C GLY A 40 28.52 -0.71 -2.52
N THR A 41 27.58 0.24 -2.41
CA THR A 41 26.24 0.00 -1.85
C THR A 41 25.24 -0.56 -2.87
N ARG A 42 25.61 -0.67 -4.16
CA ARG A 42 24.71 -1.13 -5.23
C ARG A 42 24.77 -2.66 -5.33
N PRO A 43 23.65 -3.34 -5.60
CA PRO A 43 23.67 -4.77 -5.90
C PRO A 43 24.59 -5.10 -7.08
N LEU A 44 25.38 -6.16 -6.96
CA LEU A 44 26.40 -6.55 -7.94
C LEU A 44 25.86 -6.65 -9.38
N GLY A 45 24.69 -7.28 -9.57
CA GLY A 45 24.06 -7.39 -10.89
C GLY A 45 23.62 -6.05 -11.48
N ARG A 46 23.24 -5.07 -10.64
CA ARG A 46 22.94 -3.69 -11.09
C ARG A 46 24.21 -2.96 -11.52
N TYR A 47 25.28 -3.13 -10.75
CA TYR A 47 26.58 -2.54 -11.09
C TYR A 47 27.13 -3.09 -12.41
N ILE A 48 27.17 -4.42 -12.57
CA ILE A 48 27.66 -5.08 -13.78
C ILE A 48 26.84 -4.66 -15.01
N ARG A 49 25.51 -4.67 -14.89
CA ARG A 49 24.63 -4.31 -16.00
C ARG A 49 24.77 -2.84 -16.41
N GLY A 50 24.87 -1.91 -15.45
CA GLY A 50 25.08 -0.50 -15.76
C GLY A 50 26.44 -0.22 -16.40
N LYS A 51 27.47 -1.01 -16.06
CA LYS A 51 28.78 -0.94 -16.74
C LYS A 51 28.77 -1.55 -18.14
N LEU A 52 27.98 -2.59 -18.37
CA LEU A 52 27.94 -3.31 -19.64
C LEU A 52 27.02 -2.64 -20.68
N LEU A 53 25.87 -2.13 -20.23
CA LEU A 53 24.84 -1.56 -21.11
C LEU A 53 24.89 -0.03 -21.20
N GLY A 54 25.53 0.65 -20.24
CA GLY A 54 25.61 2.12 -20.24
C GLY A 54 24.23 2.77 -20.41
N ASP A 55 24.09 3.59 -21.45
CA ASP A 55 22.87 4.35 -21.77
C ASP A 55 21.77 3.48 -22.41
N GLU A 56 22.11 2.28 -22.90
CA GLU A 56 21.16 1.30 -23.43
C GLU A 56 20.47 0.49 -22.31
N GLU A 57 20.77 0.77 -21.04
CA GLU A 57 20.07 0.14 -19.92
C GLU A 57 18.61 0.64 -19.85
N ALA A 58 17.69 -0.19 -20.32
CA ALA A 58 16.25 0.07 -20.16
C ALA A 58 15.93 0.40 -18.69
N PRO A 59 15.23 1.52 -18.41
CA PRO A 59 14.95 1.97 -17.06
C PRO A 59 14.13 0.89 -16.34
N ARG A 60 14.74 0.24 -15.35
CA ARG A 60 13.96 -0.60 -14.45
C ARG A 60 13.07 0.30 -13.61
N LYS A 61 11.82 -0.12 -13.42
CA LYS A 61 10.99 0.44 -12.35
C LYS A 61 11.80 0.34 -11.07
N ALA A 62 12.21 1.49 -10.53
CA ALA A 62 12.72 1.54 -9.18
C ALA A 62 11.67 0.84 -8.32
N ALA A 63 12.07 -0.20 -7.58
CA ALA A 63 11.23 -0.64 -6.47
C ALA A 63 11.00 0.63 -5.66
N ARG A 64 9.75 1.12 -5.61
CA ARG A 64 9.37 2.20 -4.70
C ARG A 64 9.79 1.68 -3.34
N ALA A 65 10.93 2.13 -2.83
CA ALA A 65 11.22 1.96 -1.43
C ALA A 65 10.01 2.59 -0.73
N PRO A 66 9.38 1.92 0.25
CA PRO A 66 8.45 2.61 1.10
C PRO A 66 9.29 3.64 1.85
N THR A 67 9.33 4.86 1.31
CA THR A 67 9.69 6.06 2.06
C THR A 67 8.81 5.98 3.29
N ILE A 68 9.43 5.89 4.46
CA ILE A 68 8.76 5.67 5.75
C ILE A 68 7.48 6.49 5.78
N ASP A 69 6.36 5.77 5.92
CA ASP A 69 5.12 6.20 6.60
C ASP A 69 3.91 5.35 6.23
N TYR A 70 3.92 4.55 5.16
CA TYR A 70 2.74 3.71 4.85
C TYR A 70 2.39 2.70 5.96
N ALA A 71 3.39 2.10 6.61
CA ALA A 71 3.15 1.16 7.70
C ALA A 71 2.65 1.87 8.96
N MET A 72 3.24 3.02 9.30
CA MET A 72 2.83 3.82 10.47
C MET A 72 1.45 4.46 10.25
N LEU A 73 1.17 5.03 9.08
CA LEU A 73 -0.15 5.53 8.68
C LEU A 73 -1.21 4.41 8.73
N GLY A 74 -0.87 3.21 8.27
CA GLY A 74 -1.75 2.04 8.36
C GLY A 74 -2.02 1.64 9.82
N GLN A 75 -1.02 1.71 10.69
CA GLN A 75 -1.18 1.45 12.12
C GLN A 75 -2.05 2.51 12.79
N VAL A 76 -1.84 3.80 12.49
CA VAL A 76 -2.68 4.91 12.99
C VAL A 76 -4.13 4.72 12.54
N LEU A 77 -4.37 4.43 11.26
CA LEU A 77 -5.72 4.15 10.75
C LEU A 77 -6.36 2.94 11.44
N GLY A 78 -5.57 1.90 11.72
CA GLY A 78 -6.04 0.71 12.44
C GLY A 78 -6.40 1.00 13.90
N VAL A 79 -5.60 1.80 14.61
CA VAL A 79 -5.90 2.23 15.99
C VAL A 79 -7.14 3.14 16.01
N LEU A 80 -7.25 4.06 15.06
CA LEU A 80 -8.42 4.93 14.92
C LEU A 80 -9.70 4.11 14.72
N GLY A 81 -9.66 3.09 13.87
CA GLY A 81 -10.80 2.18 13.65
C GLY A 81 -11.17 1.35 14.90
N LYS A 82 -10.18 0.94 15.71
CA LYS A 82 -10.41 0.19 16.96
C LYS A 82 -10.92 1.05 18.11
N SER A 83 -10.63 2.36 18.12
CA SER A 83 -10.96 3.27 19.22
C SER A 83 -12.47 3.51 19.39
N GLU A 84 -13.28 3.11 18.41
CA GLU A 84 -14.72 3.37 18.35
C GLU A 84 -15.10 4.86 18.53
N LEU A 85 -14.14 5.79 18.39
CA LEU A 85 -14.34 7.23 18.59
C LEU A 85 -15.49 7.78 17.74
N ALA A 86 -15.54 7.39 16.46
CA ALA A 86 -16.63 7.79 15.56
C ALA A 86 -17.99 7.26 16.02
N THR A 87 -18.04 6.04 16.56
CA THR A 87 -19.27 5.42 17.10
C THR A 87 -19.74 6.18 18.34
N HIS A 88 -18.84 6.44 19.29
CA HIS A 88 -19.16 7.19 20.50
C HIS A 88 -19.64 8.61 20.21
N LEU A 89 -18.97 9.33 19.29
CA LEU A 89 -19.38 10.67 18.87
C LEU A 89 -20.75 10.67 18.20
N CYS A 90 -21.04 9.69 17.33
CA CYS A 90 -22.34 9.56 16.69
C CYS A 90 -23.46 9.26 17.70
N LEU A 91 -23.20 8.39 18.69
CA LEU A 91 -24.15 8.09 19.75
C LEU A 91 -24.46 9.32 20.60
N LEU A 92 -23.43 10.10 20.96
CA LEU A 92 -23.60 11.37 21.68
C LEU A 92 -24.42 12.36 20.86
N ALA A 93 -24.08 12.58 19.58
CA ALA A 93 -24.83 13.45 18.69
C ALA A 93 -26.31 13.04 18.59
N THR A 94 -26.57 11.73 18.45
CA THR A 94 -27.93 11.18 18.39
C THR A 94 -28.69 11.32 19.72
N ALA A 95 -28.00 11.23 20.86
CA ALA A 95 -28.61 11.45 22.17
C ALA A 95 -29.05 12.91 22.36
N VAL A 96 -28.21 13.85 21.91
CA VAL A 96 -28.48 15.29 21.93
C VAL A 96 -29.62 15.67 21.00
N GLU A 97 -29.59 15.17 19.75
CA GLU A 97 -30.64 15.43 18.77
C GLU A 97 -31.98 14.81 19.17
N GLY A 98 -31.95 13.64 19.84
CA GLY A 98 -33.13 12.99 20.40
C GLY A 98 -33.62 13.59 21.72
N GLY A 99 -33.02 14.68 22.22
CA GLY A 99 -33.42 15.33 23.47
C GLY A 99 -33.19 14.50 24.73
N ARG A 100 -32.40 13.42 24.65
CA ARG A 100 -32.01 12.59 25.81
C ARG A 100 -30.90 13.24 26.64
N LEU A 101 -30.19 14.19 26.04
CA LEU A 101 -29.11 14.93 26.66
C LEU A 101 -29.27 16.42 26.31
N GLU A 102 -29.46 17.25 27.33
CA GLU A 102 -29.54 18.70 27.17
C GLU A 102 -28.15 19.31 27.11
N MET A 103 -27.89 20.04 26.03
CA MET A 103 -26.64 20.78 25.79
C MET A 103 -26.95 22.17 25.28
N GLU A 104 -26.09 23.12 25.65
CA GLU A 104 -26.12 24.47 25.11
C GLU A 104 -25.83 24.46 23.60
N LYS A 105 -26.38 25.43 22.87
CA LYS A 105 -26.20 25.53 21.41
C LYS A 105 -24.72 25.55 21.00
N GLN A 106 -23.87 26.18 21.80
CA GLN A 106 -22.43 26.23 21.56
C GLN A 106 -21.79 24.84 21.65
N ASP A 107 -22.09 24.06 22.70
CA ASP A 107 -21.54 22.71 22.86
C ASP A 107 -22.04 21.75 21.78
N ARG A 108 -23.29 21.93 21.32
CA ARG A 108 -23.83 21.15 20.18
C ARG A 108 -23.07 21.45 18.89
N ALA A 109 -22.68 22.70 18.66
CA ALA A 109 -21.88 23.09 17.51
C ALA A 109 -20.48 22.47 17.60
N ALA A 110 -19.83 22.55 18.76
CA ALA A 110 -18.52 21.93 19.00
C ALA A 110 -18.54 20.39 18.82
N LEU A 111 -19.63 19.72 19.23
CA LEU A 111 -19.79 18.29 19.01
C LEU A 111 -19.92 17.94 17.51
N ARG A 112 -20.58 18.78 16.71
CA ARG A 112 -20.68 18.60 15.26
C ARG A 112 -19.33 18.82 14.58
N GLU A 113 -18.60 19.86 14.98
CA GLU A 113 -17.24 20.13 14.53
C GLU A 113 -16.31 18.95 14.82
N ALA A 114 -16.34 18.40 16.04
CA ALA A 114 -15.56 17.21 16.39
C ALA A 114 -15.89 15.98 15.52
N CYS A 115 -17.16 15.81 15.12
CA CYS A 115 -17.55 14.74 14.18
C CYS A 115 -16.95 14.97 12.77
N GLU A 116 -16.92 16.22 12.31
CA GLU A 116 -16.34 16.61 11.02
C GLU A 116 -14.82 16.44 11.01
N ASP A 117 -14.13 16.88 12.06
CA ASP A 117 -12.67 16.73 12.22
C ASP A 117 -12.26 15.26 12.15
N VAL A 118 -12.95 14.37 12.88
CA VAL A 118 -12.65 12.93 12.87
C VAL A 118 -12.90 12.32 11.48
N ARG A 119 -13.93 12.79 10.76
CA ARG A 119 -14.20 12.37 9.39
C ARG A 119 -13.10 12.84 8.44
N GLU A 120 -12.61 14.06 8.59
CA GLU A 120 -11.52 14.62 7.79
C GLU A 120 -10.21 13.88 8.02
N VAL A 121 -9.81 13.67 9.29
CA VAL A 121 -8.63 12.88 9.66
C VAL A 121 -8.68 11.50 9.00
N ARG A 122 -9.84 10.83 9.05
CA ARG A 122 -10.02 9.53 8.39
C ARG A 122 -9.83 9.62 6.87
N ALA A 123 -10.41 10.64 6.23
CA ALA A 123 -10.31 10.82 4.79
C ALA A 123 -8.86 11.08 4.34
N LEU A 124 -8.13 11.93 5.07
CA LEU A 124 -6.72 12.22 4.83
C LEU A 124 -5.86 10.95 4.95
N LEU A 125 -6.06 10.13 6.00
CA LEU A 125 -5.34 8.88 6.18
C LEU A 125 -5.62 7.86 5.06
N VAL A 126 -6.88 7.71 4.66
CA VAL A 126 -7.29 6.80 3.56
C VAL A 126 -6.68 7.25 2.23
N SER A 127 -6.70 8.56 1.95
CA SER A 127 -6.10 9.16 0.76
C SER A 127 -4.58 9.00 0.73
N ALA A 128 -3.90 9.26 1.85
CA ALA A 128 -2.46 9.11 2.00
C ALA A 128 -2.00 7.65 1.75
N LEU A 129 -2.82 6.67 2.16
CA LEU A 129 -2.57 5.24 1.92
C LEU A 129 -2.93 4.79 0.49
N GLY A 130 -3.53 5.65 -0.33
CA GLY A 130 -3.99 5.30 -1.69
C GLY A 130 -5.13 4.28 -1.70
N LEU A 131 -5.87 4.17 -0.58
CA LEU A 131 -7.04 3.31 -0.48
C LEU A 131 -8.24 4.05 -1.08
N LYS A 132 -9.06 3.35 -1.86
CA LYS A 132 -10.35 3.90 -2.28
C LYS A 132 -11.23 3.98 -1.05
N SER A 133 -11.68 5.18 -0.67
CA SER A 133 -12.76 5.32 0.31
C SER A 133 -13.98 4.62 -0.27
N GLY A 134 -14.29 3.41 0.23
CA GLY A 134 -15.51 2.67 -0.11
C GLY A 134 -16.72 3.44 0.40
N GLY A 135 -17.15 4.41 -0.40
CA GLY A 135 -18.23 5.34 -0.14
C GLY A 135 -18.61 6.00 -1.47
N SER A 136 -18.93 5.16 -2.44
CA SER A 136 -19.83 5.54 -3.52
C SER A 136 -21.24 5.12 -3.05
N PRO A 137 -22.28 5.94 -3.28
CA PRO A 137 -23.64 5.69 -2.79
C PRO A 137 -24.22 4.34 -3.22
#